data_AF-A0A356PDE3-F1
#
_entry.id   AF-A0A356PDE3-F1
#
_cell.length_a   1.000
_cell.length_b   1.000
_cell.length_c   1.000
_cell.angle_alpha   90.00
_cell.angle_beta   90.00
_cell.angle_gamma   90.00
#
_symmetry.space_group_name_H-M   'P 1'
#
loop_
_entity.id
_entity.type
_entity.pdbx_description
1 polymer ?
#
loop_
_entity_poly.entity_id
_entity_poly.type
_entity_poly.pdbx_seq_one_letter_code
_entity_poly.pdbx_strand_id
1 'polypeptide(L)'
;MIVSTTDKWSNHAEEALANQHIPVARLRVQDLADSPVDWSQFSLERPQNIKLREKKKLREHQKKALDNVLKGFKEADRGKLIMA
;
A
#
# COMPACT_ATOMS: atom_id res chain seq x y z
N MET A 1 16.25 -7.63 -4.61
CA MET A 1 14.93 -7.14 -5.05
C MET A 1 14.89 -7.21 -6.57
N ILE A 2 13.80 -7.73 -7.14
CA ILE A 2 13.63 -7.89 -8.59
C ILE A 2 12.43 -7.07 -9.03
N VAL A 3 12.59 -6.25 -10.07
CA VAL A 3 11.49 -5.53 -10.72
C VAL A 3 11.09 -6.30 -11.97
N SER A 4 9.90 -6.91 -11.96
CA SER A 4 9.41 -7.73 -13.07
C SER A 4 8.38 -6.96 -13.90
N THR A 5 8.61 -6.89 -15.21
CA THR A 5 7.67 -6.29 -16.18
C THR A 5 6.60 -7.28 -16.65
N THR A 6 6.69 -8.54 -16.24
CA THR A 6 5.72 -9.61 -16.56
C THR A 6 5.32 -10.39 -15.31
N ASP A 7 4.06 -10.83 -15.29
CA ASP A 7 3.55 -11.72 -14.24
C ASP A 7 3.69 -13.20 -14.61
N LYS A 8 4.07 -13.51 -15.85
CA LYS A 8 4.23 -14.90 -16.34
C LYS A 8 5.60 -15.45 -15.98
N TRP A 9 5.72 -16.04 -14.80
CA TRP A 9 6.89 -16.80 -14.36
C TRP A 9 6.59 -18.31 -14.46
N SER A 10 7.60 -19.12 -14.77
CA SER A 10 7.44 -20.58 -14.77
C SER A 10 7.46 -21.12 -13.33
N ASN A 11 6.92 -22.32 -13.12
CA ASN A 11 6.91 -22.96 -11.80
C ASN A 11 8.32 -23.03 -11.18
N HIS A 12 9.35 -23.32 -12.00
CA HIS A 12 10.74 -23.35 -11.56
C HIS A 12 11.25 -21.98 -11.09
N ALA A 13 10.82 -20.89 -11.72
CA ALA A 13 11.25 -19.54 -11.36
C ALA A 13 10.61 -19.07 -10.05
N GLU A 14 9.37 -19.48 -9.77
CA GLU A 14 8.70 -19.22 -8.48
C GLU A 14 9.31 -20.07 -7.35
N GLU A 15 9.57 -21.36 -7.59
CA GLU A 15 10.22 -22.26 -6.63
C GLU A 15 11.65 -21.81 -6.26
N ALA A 16 12.40 -21.31 -7.26
CA ALA A 16 13.74 -20.76 -7.06
C ALA A 16 13.73 -19.45 -6.24
N LEU A 17 12.60 -18.74 -6.19
CA LEU A 17 12.44 -17.54 -5.36
C LEU A 17 12.00 -17.87 -3.94
N ALA A 18 11.12 -18.87 -3.78
CA ALA A 18 10.53 -19.25 -2.50
C ALA A 18 11.56 -19.82 -1.50
N ASN A 19 12.59 -20.52 -1.99
CA ASN A 19 13.57 -21.22 -1.17
C ASN A 19 14.92 -20.48 -1.04
N GLN A 20 14.95 -19.16 -1.21
CA GLN A 20 16.19 -18.40 -1.07
C GLN A 20 16.51 -18.11 0.40
N HIS A 21 17.74 -18.44 0.82
CA HIS A 21 18.26 -18.14 2.17
C HIS A 21 18.31 -16.62 2.45
N ILE A 22 18.45 -15.81 1.39
CA ILE A 22 18.31 -14.35 1.48
C ILE A 22 16.95 -14.02 0.84
N PRO A 23 16.01 -13.42 1.58
CA PRO A 23 14.69 -13.12 1.05
C PRO A 23 14.79 -12.08 -0.08
N VAL A 24 14.27 -12.43 -1.25
CA VAL A 24 14.22 -11.52 -2.40
C VAL A 24 12.79 -11.01 -2.60
N ALA A 25 12.61 -9.70 -2.44
CA ALA A 25 11.34 -9.04 -2.76
C ALA A 25 11.17 -8.89 -4.27
N ARG A 26 9.97 -9.19 -4.76
CA ARG A 26 9.53 -8.96 -6.14
C ARG A 26 8.61 -7.73 -6.18
N LEU A 27 8.89 -6.82 -7.10
CA LEU A 27 8.04 -5.67 -7.41
C LEU A 27 7.47 -5.87 -8.82
N ARG A 28 6.15 -5.96 -8.95
CA ARG A 28 5.46 -6.11 -10.24
C ARG A 28 5.03 -4.75 -10.78
N VAL A 29 4.67 -4.72 -12.06
CA VAL A 29 4.07 -3.53 -12.69
C VAL A 29 2.74 -3.16 -12.01
N GLN A 30 1.96 -4.15 -11.57
CA GLN A 30 0.72 -3.90 -10.82
C GLN A 30 1.00 -3.20 -9.49
N ASP A 31 2.03 -3.64 -8.76
CA ASP A 31 2.43 -3.03 -7.49
C ASP A 31 2.89 -1.57 -7.71
N LEU A 32 3.52 -1.27 -8.84
CA LEU A 32 3.85 0.09 -9.25
C LEU A 32 2.59 0.89 -9.60
N ALA A 33 1.63 0.33 -10.32
CA ALA A 33 0.38 1.01 -10.69
C ALA A 33 -0.48 1.36 -9.45
N ASP A 34 -0.52 0.47 -8.47
CA ASP A 34 -1.24 0.63 -7.20
C ASP A 34 -0.46 1.48 -6.16
N SER A 35 0.79 1.82 -6.47
CA SER A 35 1.63 2.64 -5.61
C SER A 35 1.03 4.05 -5.41
N PRO A 36 1.46 4.78 -4.35
CA PRO A 36 1.00 6.14 -4.10
C PRO A 36 1.52 7.15 -5.14
N VAL A 37 2.25 6.75 -6.18
CA VAL A 37 2.71 7.64 -7.24
C VAL A 37 1.55 8.06 -8.15
N ASP A 38 1.48 9.34 -8.46
CA ASP A 38 0.58 9.87 -9.48
C ASP A 38 1.24 9.76 -10.86
N TRP A 39 1.07 8.60 -11.50
CA TRP A 39 1.60 8.31 -12.83
C TRP A 39 1.01 9.19 -13.93
N SER A 40 -0.15 9.84 -13.70
CA SER A 40 -0.77 10.75 -14.69
C SER A 40 0.01 12.06 -14.87
N GLN A 41 0.74 12.48 -13.84
CA GLN A 41 1.55 13.69 -13.85
C GLN A 41 3.04 13.41 -14.11
N PHE A 42 3.40 12.14 -14.30
CA PHE A 42 4.78 11.73 -14.55
C PHE A 42 5.21 12.10 -15.98
N SER A 43 6.43 12.64 -16.12
CA SER A 43 7.04 12.95 -17.41
C SER A 43 8.46 12.39 -17.48
N LEU A 44 8.77 11.74 -18.61
CA LEU A 44 10.10 11.17 -18.90
C LEU A 44 11.17 12.26 -19.05
N GLU A 45 10.78 13.50 -19.36
CA GLU A 45 11.72 14.64 -19.48
C GLU A 45 12.16 15.16 -18.11
N ARG A 46 11.39 14.88 -17.05
CA ARG A 46 11.67 15.33 -15.68
C ARG A 46 11.38 14.20 -14.68
N PRO A 47 12.12 13.08 -14.77
CA PRO A 47 11.86 11.89 -13.97
C PRO A 47 12.04 12.12 -12.46
N GLN A 48 12.76 13.18 -12.05
CA GLN A 48 12.92 13.59 -10.67
C GLN A 48 11.67 14.22 -10.04
N ASN A 49 10.70 14.68 -10.86
CA ASN A 49 9.49 15.34 -10.39
C ASN A 49 8.34 14.35 -10.16
N ILE A 50 8.62 13.28 -9.41
CA ILE A 50 7.59 12.30 -9.03
C ILE A 50 6.69 12.92 -7.98
N LYS A 51 5.39 12.96 -8.28
CA LYS A 51 4.36 13.40 -7.33
C LYS A 51 3.63 12.21 -6.74
N LEU A 52 3.26 12.34 -5.47
CA LEU A 52 2.44 11.37 -4.77
C LEU A 52 0.97 11.80 -4.84
N ARG A 53 0.07 10.82 -4.94
CA ARG A 53 -1.37 11.01 -4.83
C ARG A 53 -1.72 11.61 -3.47
N GLU A 54 -2.83 12.36 -3.42
CA GLU A 54 -3.31 12.89 -2.15
C GLU A 54 -3.57 11.76 -1.15
N LYS A 55 -3.14 11.97 0.10
CA LYS A 55 -3.44 11.04 1.20
C LYS A 55 -4.95 11.00 1.43
N LYS A 56 -5.46 9.83 1.81
CA LYS A 56 -6.87 9.67 2.20
C LYS A 56 -7.20 10.62 3.35
N LYS A 57 -8.19 11.49 3.13
CA LYS A 57 -8.75 12.39 4.16
C LYS A 57 -9.89 11.67 4.87
N LEU A 58 -9.97 11.84 6.19
CA LEU A 58 -11.04 11.24 6.99
C LEU A 58 -12.41 11.78 6.54
N ARG A 59 -13.35 10.87 6.29
CA ARG A 59 -14.76 11.21 6.06
C ARG A 59 -15.43 11.58 7.39
N GLU A 60 -16.55 12.29 7.32
CA GLU A 60 -17.24 12.78 8.53
C GLU A 60 -17.62 11.66 9.53
N HIS A 61 -18.06 10.51 9.05
CA HIS A 61 -18.33 9.35 9.93
C HIS A 61 -17.06 8.79 10.56
N GLN A 62 -15.92 8.82 9.86
CA GLN A 62 -14.63 8.35 10.38
C GLN A 62 -14.08 9.30 11.45
N LYS A 63 -14.29 10.61 11.29
CA LYS A 63 -13.98 11.61 12.32
C LYS A 63 -14.80 11.36 13.59
N LYS A 64 -16.12 11.17 13.43
CA LYS A 64 -17.01 10.82 14.56
C LYS A 64 -16.60 9.52 15.25
N ALA A 65 -16.22 8.50 14.47
CA ALA A 65 -15.73 7.24 15.01
C ALA A 65 -14.43 7.44 15.80
N LEU A 66 -13.48 8.21 15.27
CA LEU A 66 -12.24 8.55 15.95
C LEU A 66 -12.50 9.25 17.30
N ASP A 67 -13.35 10.28 17.30
CA ASP A 67 -13.70 11.03 18.53
C ASP A 67 -14.35 10.13 19.58
N ASN A 68 -15.27 9.25 19.16
CA ASN A 68 -15.96 8.34 20.06
C ASN A 68 -15.02 7.28 20.64
N VAL A 69 -14.12 6.75 19.82
CA VAL A 69 -13.10 5.79 20.27
C VAL A 69 -12.14 6.44 21.26
N LEU A 70 -11.67 7.66 20.98
CA LEU A 70 -10.81 8.41 21.88
C LEU A 70 -11.48 8.74 23.22
N LYS A 71 -12.79 8.98 23.24
CA LYS A 71 -13.54 9.18 24.48
C LYS A 71 -13.74 7.86 25.23
N GLY A 72 -14.15 6.80 24.54
CA GLY A 72 -14.40 5.49 25.15
C GLY A 72 -13.16 4.91 25.82
N PHE A 73 -11.98 5.05 25.22
CA PHE A 73 -10.73 4.57 25.80
C PHE A 73 -10.25 5.35 27.04
N LYS A 74 -10.87 6.48 27.39
CA LYS A 74 -10.60 7.15 28.68
C LYS A 74 -11.32 6.48 29.84
N GLU A 75 -12.42 5.80 29.56
CA GLU A 75 -13.31 5.21 30.57
C GLU A 75 -13.18 3.68 30.63
N ALA A 76 -12.80 3.03 29.52
CA ALA A 76 -12.66 1.59 29.44
C ALA A 76 -11.48 1.17 28.57
N ASP A 77 -10.74 0.13 28.98
CA ASP A 77 -9.58 -0.40 28.26
C ASP A 77 -9.95 -1.23 27.00
N ARG A 78 -11.25 -1.48 26.77
CA ARG A 78 -11.74 -2.31 25.66
C ARG A 78 -12.98 -1.70 25.01
N GLY A 79 -13.06 -1.80 23.69
CA GLY A 79 -14.20 -1.33 22.89
C GLY A 79 -14.31 -2.07 21.55
N LYS A 80 -15.46 -1.92 20.87
CA LYS A 80 -15.73 -2.52 19.56
C LYS A 80 -16.11 -1.43 18.55
N LEU A 81 -15.40 -1.35 17.44
CA LEU A 81 -15.73 -0.48 16.31
C LEU A 81 -16.47 -1.28 15.24
N ILE A 82 -17.73 -0.92 14.96
CA ILE A 82 -18.52 -1.49 13.87
C ILE A 82 -18.62 -0.44 12.77
N MET A 83 -18.17 -0.78 11.56
CA MET A 83 -18.30 0.04 10.36
C MET A 83 -18.87 -0.83 9.23
N ALA A 84 -19.76 -0.25 8.42
CA ALA A 84 -20.27 -0.85 7.19
C ALA A 84 -19.48 -0.37 5.97
#